data_AF-A0A930ETN8-F1
#
_entry.id   AF-A0A930ETN8-F1
#
_cell.length_a   1.000
_cell.length_b   1.000
_cell.length_c   1.000
_cell.angle_alpha   90.00
_cell.angle_beta   90.00
_cell.angle_gamma   90.00
#
_symmetry.space_group_name_H-M   'P 1'
#
loop_
_entity.id
_entity.type
_entity.pdbx_description
1 polymer ?
#
loop_
_entity_poly.entity_id
_entity_poly.type
_entity_poly.pdbx_seq_one_letter_code
_entity_poly.pdbx_strand_id
1 'polypeptide(L)'
;CKEKNKGKTLAVTVDDGCTRNLSDYIKQNSSEISFNNSENWVILNPIELSIKKKIEQYGTKLQDWDLSINRGILTGYNDAFIIDEAAKNSLITADPKSAELIRPILRGKDIKRYTYDFAELWIICIPCGFTNANKKGDAEEWFSNNYKSIYTYLVNIEKELSKNRSSKSKGLYKRDDQGDYWWELRSCKYIDDFNMPKLMYSEIVQEPHFYFDDNTHFYPEATTFIMNGDNLKSLL
;
A
#
# COMPACT_ATOMS: atom_id res chain seq x y z
N CYS A 1 38.21 -32.18 7.73
CA CYS A 1 37.78 -31.74 6.38
C CYS A 1 36.27 -31.64 6.35
N LYS A 2 35.69 -30.51 5.92
CA LYS A 2 34.27 -30.48 5.56
C LYS A 2 34.14 -31.19 4.21
N GLU A 3 33.22 -32.15 4.10
CA GLU A 3 32.92 -32.79 2.82
C GLU A 3 32.37 -31.75 1.83
N LYS A 4 32.66 -31.92 0.54
CA LYS A 4 32.05 -31.09 -0.52
C LYS A 4 30.54 -31.36 -0.55
N ASN A 5 29.75 -30.28 -0.61
CA ASN A 5 28.30 -30.37 -0.75
C ASN A 5 27.95 -31.16 -2.03
N LYS A 6 27.10 -32.18 -1.91
CA LYS A 6 26.69 -33.06 -3.02
C LYS A 6 25.52 -32.50 -3.84
N GLY A 7 24.89 -31.41 -3.40
CA GLY A 7 23.71 -30.81 -4.09
C GLY A 7 22.44 -31.66 -3.99
N LYS A 8 22.40 -32.58 -3.02
CA LYS A 8 21.35 -33.58 -2.81
C LYS A 8 20.63 -33.35 -1.47
N THR A 9 20.05 -32.18 -1.28
CA THR A 9 19.38 -31.89 -0.01
C THR A 9 18.05 -32.64 0.03
N LEU A 10 17.83 -33.43 1.07
CA LEU A 10 16.52 -34.02 1.33
C LEU A 10 15.64 -33.00 2.04
N ALA A 11 14.46 -32.74 1.51
CA ALA A 11 13.49 -31.83 2.10
C ALA A 11 12.10 -32.48 2.14
N VAL A 12 11.30 -32.12 3.16
CA VAL A 12 9.93 -32.60 3.33
C VAL A 12 9.09 -31.48 3.94
N THR A 13 7.85 -31.34 3.48
CA THR A 13 6.84 -30.48 4.11
C THR A 13 6.08 -31.32 5.13
N VAL A 14 5.91 -30.81 6.35
CA VAL A 14 5.24 -31.53 7.44
C VAL A 14 3.94 -30.80 7.77
N ASP A 15 2.85 -31.54 7.89
CA ASP A 15 1.56 -31.02 8.34
C ASP A 15 1.46 -30.99 9.88
N ASP A 16 0.50 -30.23 10.41
CA ASP A 16 0.29 -30.10 11.87
C ASP A 16 0.00 -31.46 12.56
N GLY A 17 -0.35 -32.50 11.80
CA GLY A 17 -0.61 -33.84 12.30
C GLY A 17 0.63 -34.66 12.64
N CYS A 18 1.80 -34.33 12.09
CA CYS A 18 2.99 -35.18 12.21
C CYS A 18 3.93 -34.77 13.36
N THR A 19 3.50 -35.04 14.60
CA THR A 19 4.27 -34.67 15.81
C THR A 19 5.12 -35.80 16.40
N ARG A 20 5.07 -37.02 15.84
CA ARG A 20 5.78 -38.21 16.35
C ARG A 20 6.53 -38.93 15.22
N ASN A 21 7.69 -39.50 15.54
CA ASN A 21 8.55 -40.26 14.60
C ASN A 21 8.97 -39.49 13.33
N LEU A 22 9.33 -38.21 13.49
CA LEU A 22 9.79 -37.34 12.39
C LEU A 22 10.90 -37.97 11.53
N SER A 23 11.79 -38.76 12.15
CA SER A 23 12.87 -39.45 11.44
C SER A 23 12.37 -40.44 10.39
N ASP A 24 11.31 -41.19 10.70
CA ASP A 24 10.74 -42.19 9.79
C ASP A 24 9.90 -41.48 8.73
N TYR A 25 9.19 -40.43 9.12
CA TYR A 25 8.44 -39.59 8.18
C TYR A 25 9.36 -38.94 7.14
N ILE A 26 10.48 -38.34 7.55
CA ILE A 26 11.47 -37.75 6.64
C ILE A 26 12.01 -38.82 5.69
N LYS A 27 12.36 -40.02 6.18
CA LYS A 27 12.88 -41.10 5.33
C LYS A 27 11.87 -41.54 4.26
N GLN A 28 10.58 -41.55 4.59
CA GLN A 28 9.52 -42.04 3.70
C GLN A 28 8.98 -40.99 2.75
N ASN A 29 9.00 -39.71 3.14
CA ASN A 29 8.30 -38.64 2.43
C ASN A 29 9.22 -37.52 1.91
N SER A 30 10.52 -37.55 2.23
CA SER A 30 11.45 -36.56 1.68
C SER A 30 11.65 -36.73 0.18
N SER A 31 11.98 -35.61 -0.45
CA SER A 31 12.38 -35.56 -1.84
C SER A 31 13.73 -34.88 -1.97
N GLU A 32 14.54 -35.34 -2.92
CA GLU A 32 15.82 -34.72 -3.24
C GLU A 32 15.57 -33.39 -3.98
N ILE A 33 15.96 -32.29 -3.35
CA ILE A 33 15.91 -30.94 -3.90
C ILE A 33 17.34 -30.41 -4.05
N SER A 34 17.63 -29.96 -5.26
CA SER A 34 18.91 -29.38 -5.62
C SER A 34 18.86 -27.87 -5.47
N PHE A 35 19.39 -27.34 -4.36
CA PHE A 35 19.65 -25.90 -4.16
C PHE A 35 20.97 -25.50 -4.82
N ASN A 36 21.05 -25.74 -6.13
CA ASN A 36 22.31 -25.68 -6.89
C ASN A 36 22.59 -24.30 -7.51
N ASN A 37 21.65 -23.37 -7.38
CA ASN A 37 21.71 -22.02 -7.93
C ASN A 37 21.47 -20.99 -6.82
N SER A 38 21.75 -19.72 -7.13
CA SER A 38 21.42 -18.58 -6.27
C SER A 38 19.94 -18.21 -6.31
N GLU A 39 19.06 -19.12 -6.73
CA GLU A 39 17.62 -18.89 -6.73
C GLU A 39 17.05 -19.10 -5.32
N ASN A 40 15.84 -18.59 -5.10
CA ASN A 40 15.13 -18.71 -3.84
C ASN A 40 14.97 -20.19 -3.45
N TRP A 41 15.24 -20.49 -2.19
CA TRP A 41 15.05 -21.84 -1.66
C TRP A 41 13.56 -22.09 -1.45
N VAL A 42 12.99 -23.00 -2.24
CA VAL A 42 11.60 -23.43 -2.10
C VAL A 42 11.56 -24.92 -1.78
N ILE A 43 10.89 -25.29 -0.69
CA ILE A 43 10.67 -26.67 -0.29
C ILE A 43 9.25 -27.06 -0.71
N LEU A 44 9.16 -27.98 -1.67
CA LEU A 44 7.91 -28.45 -2.25
C LEU A 44 7.97 -29.98 -2.38
N ASN A 45 6.82 -30.63 -2.29
CA ASN A 45 6.73 -32.05 -2.63
C ASN A 45 6.87 -32.25 -4.17
N PRO A 46 7.06 -33.49 -4.66
CA PRO A 46 7.28 -33.73 -6.09
C PRO A 46 6.16 -33.23 -7.01
N ILE A 47 4.90 -33.27 -6.54
CA ILE A 47 3.74 -32.83 -7.31
C ILE A 47 3.75 -31.31 -7.44
N GLU A 48 3.90 -30.60 -6.33
CA GLU A 48 4.02 -29.13 -6.29
C GLU A 48 5.20 -28.63 -7.11
N LEU A 49 6.36 -29.30 -7.03
CA LEU A 49 7.53 -28.96 -7.83
C LEU A 49 7.27 -29.14 -9.33
N SER A 50 6.56 -30.20 -9.72
CA SER A 50 6.14 -30.42 -11.11
C SER A 50 5.18 -29.34 -11.59
N ILE A 51 4.24 -28.91 -10.75
CA ILE A 51 3.29 -27.83 -11.06
C ILE A 51 4.06 -26.51 -11.23
N LYS A 52 4.93 -26.16 -10.28
CA LYS A 52 5.77 -24.96 -10.36
C LYS A 52 6.59 -24.92 -11.66
N LYS A 53 7.29 -26.02 -12.00
CA LYS A 53 8.06 -26.11 -13.24
C LYS A 53 7.20 -25.89 -14.49
N LYS A 54 5.98 -26.43 -14.51
CA LYS A 54 5.05 -26.22 -15.62
C LYS A 54 4.61 -24.76 -15.72
N ILE A 55 4.28 -24.13 -14.59
CA ILE A 55 3.93 -22.70 -14.55
C ILE A 55 5.10 -21.84 -15.04
N GLU A 56 6.33 -22.13 -14.61
CA GLU A 56 7.52 -21.37 -15.03
C GLU A 56 7.91 -21.61 -16.49
N GLN A 57 7.64 -22.80 -17.04
CA GLN A 57 7.93 -23.12 -18.44
C GLN A 57 7.00 -22.39 -19.41
N TYR A 58 5.71 -22.27 -19.08
CA TYR A 58 4.70 -21.72 -19.99
C TYR A 58 4.22 -20.32 -19.61
N GLY A 59 4.42 -19.90 -18.36
CA GLY A 59 4.02 -18.60 -17.85
C GLY A 59 5.09 -17.53 -18.04
N THR A 60 4.65 -16.27 -18.13
CA THR A 60 5.52 -15.09 -18.11
C THR A 60 5.58 -14.55 -16.68
N LYS A 61 6.78 -14.31 -16.14
CA LYS A 61 6.93 -13.79 -14.77
C LYS A 61 6.33 -12.39 -14.69
N LEU A 62 5.67 -12.07 -13.57
CA LEU A 62 5.04 -10.77 -13.36
C LEU A 62 5.99 -9.57 -13.54
N GLN A 63 7.27 -9.73 -13.18
CA GLN A 63 8.31 -8.71 -13.39
C GLN A 63 8.60 -8.38 -14.85
N ASP A 64 8.26 -9.28 -15.78
CA ASP A 64 8.48 -9.12 -17.21
C ASP A 64 7.22 -8.59 -17.92
N TRP A 65 6.14 -8.35 -17.18
CA TRP A 65 4.92 -7.70 -17.69
C TRP A 65 5.12 -6.18 -17.73
N ASP A 66 4.43 -5.52 -18.66
CA ASP A 66 4.39 -4.06 -18.73
C ASP A 66 3.41 -3.52 -17.69
N LEU A 67 3.87 -3.47 -16.44
CA LEU A 67 3.10 -3.01 -15.28
C LEU A 67 3.97 -2.22 -14.29
N SER A 68 3.32 -1.40 -13.48
CA SER A 68 3.92 -0.72 -12.34
C SER A 68 3.26 -1.19 -11.04
N ILE A 69 4.05 -1.34 -9.99
CA ILE A 69 3.56 -1.61 -8.63
C ILE A 69 4.01 -0.47 -7.73
N ASN A 70 3.05 0.24 -7.14
CA ASN A 70 3.30 1.41 -6.32
C ASN A 70 2.59 1.28 -4.97
N ARG A 71 3.22 1.73 -3.89
CA ARG A 71 2.58 1.80 -2.55
C ARG A 71 1.58 2.96 -2.49
N GLY A 72 0.67 2.92 -1.53
CA GLY A 72 -0.28 4.00 -1.33
C GLY A 72 0.32 5.28 -0.77
N ILE A 73 -0.56 6.27 -0.61
CA ILE A 73 -0.18 7.62 -0.21
C ILE A 73 0.27 7.65 1.25
N LEU A 74 1.39 8.34 1.49
CA LEU A 74 1.94 8.56 2.83
C LEU A 74 1.58 9.96 3.28
N THR A 75 0.86 10.08 4.39
CA THR A 75 0.47 11.39 4.95
C THR A 75 1.48 11.94 5.95
N GLY A 76 2.22 11.05 6.62
CA GLY A 76 3.04 11.38 7.78
C GLY A 76 2.24 11.74 9.05
N TYR A 77 0.92 11.88 8.95
CA TYR A 77 0.05 12.32 10.05
C TYR A 77 -1.43 12.00 9.76
N ASN A 78 -1.79 10.71 9.75
CA ASN A 78 -3.12 10.24 9.35
C ASN A 78 -4.27 10.93 10.11
N ASP A 79 -4.11 11.20 11.42
CA ASP A 79 -5.15 11.84 12.26
C ASP A 79 -5.57 13.24 11.78
N ALA A 80 -4.75 13.92 10.98
CA ALA A 80 -5.08 15.23 10.42
C ALA A 80 -5.48 15.16 8.93
N PHE A 81 -4.95 14.21 8.16
CA PHE A 81 -5.18 14.16 6.72
C PHE A 81 -6.28 13.18 6.30
N ILE A 82 -6.57 12.16 7.11
CA ILE A 82 -7.66 11.21 6.88
C ILE A 82 -8.85 11.65 7.72
N ILE A 83 -9.94 12.01 7.06
CA ILE A 83 -11.13 12.59 7.65
C ILE A 83 -12.35 11.71 7.37
N ASP A 84 -13.36 11.80 8.23
CA ASP A 84 -14.65 11.16 8.00
C ASP A 84 -15.53 11.98 7.03
N GLU A 85 -16.67 11.40 6.64
CA GLU A 85 -17.62 12.05 5.75
C GLU A 85 -18.23 13.34 6.35
N ALA A 86 -18.42 13.41 7.66
CA ALA A 86 -18.96 14.61 8.30
C ALA A 86 -17.99 15.80 8.17
N ALA A 87 -16.70 15.57 8.43
CA ALA A 87 -15.65 16.55 8.26
C ALA A 87 -15.51 16.95 6.78
N LYS A 88 -15.51 15.99 5.84
CA LYS A 88 -15.54 16.27 4.40
C LYS A 88 -16.67 17.23 4.03
N ASN A 89 -17.90 16.91 4.44
CA ASN A 89 -19.08 17.69 4.11
C ASN A 89 -19.01 19.10 4.71
N SER A 90 -18.53 19.23 5.94
CA SER A 90 -18.32 20.52 6.60
C SER A 90 -17.30 21.40 5.85
N LEU A 91 -16.16 20.82 5.46
CA LEU A 91 -15.10 21.51 4.72
C LEU A 91 -15.58 22.03 3.36
N ILE A 92 -16.28 21.18 2.60
CA ILE A 92 -16.80 21.53 1.26
C ILE A 92 -17.95 22.54 1.37
N THR A 93 -18.81 22.43 2.38
CA THR A 93 -19.91 23.40 2.58
C THR A 93 -19.37 24.79 2.92
N ALA A 94 -18.33 24.86 3.76
CA ALA A 94 -17.70 26.12 4.14
C ALA A 94 -16.88 26.73 3.01
N ASP A 95 -16.25 25.90 2.16
CA ASP A 95 -15.43 26.32 1.03
C ASP A 95 -15.53 25.28 -0.10
N PRO A 96 -16.44 25.48 -1.08
CA PRO A 96 -16.69 24.51 -2.15
C PRO A 96 -15.45 24.14 -2.98
N LYS A 97 -14.44 25.02 -3.04
CA LYS A 97 -13.20 24.76 -3.76
C LYS A 97 -12.41 23.61 -3.13
N SER A 98 -12.59 23.36 -1.83
CA SER A 98 -11.93 22.27 -1.10
C SER A 98 -12.22 20.88 -1.65
N ALA A 99 -13.34 20.71 -2.37
CA ALA A 99 -13.70 19.45 -3.00
C ALA A 99 -12.61 18.95 -3.96
N GLU A 100 -11.87 19.84 -4.62
CA GLU A 100 -10.80 19.46 -5.55
C GLU A 100 -9.57 18.85 -4.85
N LEU A 101 -9.42 19.05 -3.54
CA LEU A 101 -8.33 18.52 -2.72
C LEU A 101 -8.76 17.38 -1.81
N ILE A 102 -10.01 16.91 -1.91
CA ILE A 102 -10.51 15.81 -1.10
C ILE A 102 -10.82 14.60 -1.99
N ARG A 103 -10.30 13.43 -1.62
CA ARG A 103 -10.48 12.17 -2.38
C ARG A 103 -10.93 11.06 -1.44
N PRO A 104 -11.77 10.10 -1.89
CA PRO A 104 -12.09 8.94 -1.07
C PRO A 104 -10.85 8.04 -0.98
N ILE A 105 -10.63 7.44 0.19
CA ILE A 105 -9.42 6.65 0.46
C ILE A 105 -9.77 5.25 0.97
N LEU A 106 -9.04 4.24 0.51
CA LEU A 106 -9.13 2.86 1.03
C LEU A 106 -7.86 2.50 1.78
N ARG A 107 -8.03 1.88 2.95
CA ARG A 107 -6.94 1.25 3.70
C ARG A 107 -6.83 -0.22 3.34
N GLY A 108 -5.72 -0.84 3.69
CA GLY A 108 -5.49 -2.26 3.45
C GLY A 108 -6.62 -3.15 4.00
N LYS A 109 -7.15 -2.84 5.19
CA LYS A 109 -8.25 -3.63 5.78
C LYS A 109 -9.61 -3.46 5.07
N ASP A 110 -9.77 -2.38 4.31
CA ASP A 110 -11.00 -2.06 3.57
C ASP A 110 -11.06 -2.87 2.26
N ILE A 111 -9.93 -3.44 1.79
CA ILE A 111 -9.87 -4.29 0.59
C ILE A 111 -10.25 -5.73 0.95
N LYS A 112 -11.18 -6.29 0.17
CA LYS A 112 -11.67 -7.66 0.28
C LYS A 112 -11.42 -8.43 -1.01
N ARG A 113 -11.66 -9.73 -0.99
CA ARG A 113 -11.59 -10.56 -2.19
C ARG A 113 -12.65 -10.10 -3.20
N TYR A 114 -12.21 -9.54 -4.32
CA TYR A 114 -13.02 -9.05 -5.44
C TYR A 114 -13.93 -7.86 -5.13
N THR A 115 -13.80 -7.22 -3.96
CA THR A 115 -14.63 -6.10 -3.53
C THR A 115 -13.92 -5.25 -2.46
N TYR A 116 -14.60 -4.23 -1.95
CA TYR A 116 -14.13 -3.38 -0.86
C TYR A 116 -15.27 -3.05 0.09
N ASP A 117 -14.92 -2.74 1.34
CA ASP A 117 -15.82 -2.19 2.36
C ASP A 117 -15.45 -0.72 2.58
N PHE A 118 -16.16 0.20 1.92
CA PHE A 118 -15.83 1.62 2.04
C PHE A 118 -16.22 2.16 3.42
N ALA A 119 -15.21 2.58 4.19
CA ALA A 119 -15.39 3.08 5.55
C ALA A 119 -15.79 4.57 5.63
N GLU A 120 -16.26 5.16 4.53
CA GLU A 120 -16.61 6.58 4.43
C GLU A 120 -15.46 7.52 4.83
N LEU A 121 -14.23 7.09 4.55
CA LEU A 121 -13.01 7.85 4.80
C LEU A 121 -12.54 8.59 3.56
N TRP A 122 -12.01 9.77 3.82
CA TRP A 122 -11.54 10.71 2.81
C TRP A 122 -10.17 11.20 3.18
N ILE A 123 -9.36 11.55 2.19
CA ILE A 123 -8.06 12.17 2.38
C ILE A 123 -8.07 13.61 1.88
N ILE A 124 -7.52 14.52 2.68
CA ILE A 124 -7.10 15.84 2.22
C ILE A 124 -5.79 15.66 1.45
N CYS A 125 -5.89 15.59 0.12
CA CYS A 125 -4.80 15.36 -0.80
C CYS A 125 -4.29 16.68 -1.37
N ILE A 126 -3.22 17.20 -0.77
CA ILE A 126 -2.51 18.39 -1.25
C ILE A 126 -1.13 17.94 -1.74
N PRO A 127 -0.91 17.76 -3.06
CA PRO A 127 0.35 17.24 -3.58
C PRO A 127 1.53 18.16 -3.28
N CYS A 128 2.72 17.59 -3.09
CA CYS A 128 3.96 18.35 -3.00
C CYS A 128 4.13 19.27 -4.21
N GLY A 129 4.44 20.54 -3.98
CA GLY A 129 4.63 21.54 -5.04
C GLY A 129 3.33 22.17 -5.54
N PHE A 130 2.16 21.70 -5.09
CA PHE A 130 0.86 22.27 -5.43
C PHE A 130 0.80 23.77 -5.11
N THR A 131 1.24 24.16 -3.92
CA THR A 131 1.21 25.57 -3.51
C THR A 131 2.16 26.39 -4.38
N ASN A 132 3.37 25.89 -4.63
CA ASN A 132 4.35 26.60 -5.46
C ASN A 132 3.88 26.78 -6.90
N ALA A 133 3.16 25.82 -7.47
CA ALA A 133 2.62 25.89 -8.82
C ALA A 133 1.50 26.95 -8.96
N ASN A 134 0.81 27.29 -7.87
CA ASN A 134 -0.41 28.11 -7.92
C ASN A 134 -0.31 29.46 -7.20
N LYS A 135 0.58 29.59 -6.22
CA LYS A 135 0.64 30.77 -5.34
C LYS A 135 0.97 32.04 -6.09
N LYS A 136 0.40 33.15 -5.61
CA LYS A 136 0.78 34.51 -6.00
C LYS A 136 1.21 35.25 -4.73
N GLY A 137 2.51 35.41 -4.54
CA GLY A 137 3.09 36.02 -3.34
C GLY A 137 3.45 34.99 -2.26
N ASP A 138 3.12 35.32 -1.00
CA ASP A 138 3.37 34.47 0.15
C ASP A 138 2.54 33.18 0.07
N ALA A 139 3.15 32.06 0.47
CA ALA A 139 2.55 30.75 0.32
C ALA A 139 1.43 30.49 1.34
N GLU A 140 1.63 30.91 2.59
CA GLU A 140 0.70 30.69 3.67
C GLU A 140 -0.50 31.62 3.57
N GLU A 141 -0.27 32.89 3.22
CA GLU A 141 -1.35 33.84 2.92
C GLU A 141 -2.18 33.36 1.72
N TRP A 142 -1.53 32.90 0.64
CA TRP A 142 -2.26 32.39 -0.51
C TRP A 142 -3.11 31.17 -0.17
N PHE A 143 -2.54 30.18 0.52
CA PHE A 143 -3.25 28.93 0.83
C PHE A 143 -4.37 29.15 1.85
N SER A 144 -4.12 29.91 2.92
CA SER A 144 -5.14 30.23 3.93
C SER A 144 -6.32 31.05 3.38
N ASN A 145 -6.10 31.85 2.32
CA ASN A 145 -7.15 32.59 1.64
C ASN A 145 -7.90 31.75 0.59
N ASN A 146 -7.20 30.87 -0.14
CA ASN A 146 -7.79 30.10 -1.24
C ASN A 146 -8.42 28.77 -0.82
N TYR A 147 -7.97 28.19 0.30
CA TYR A 147 -8.45 26.93 0.86
C TYR A 147 -8.68 27.10 2.37
N LYS A 148 -9.51 28.09 2.71
CA LYS A 148 -9.64 28.60 4.07
C LYS A 148 -10.18 27.53 5.03
N SER A 149 -11.14 26.72 4.59
CA SER A 149 -11.74 25.69 5.44
C SER A 149 -10.72 24.59 5.77
N ILE A 150 -9.99 24.09 4.77
CA ILE A 150 -8.93 23.10 4.94
C ILE A 150 -7.81 23.64 5.83
N TYR A 151 -7.28 24.84 5.55
CA TYR A 151 -6.21 25.43 6.36
C TYR A 151 -6.64 25.59 7.82
N THR A 152 -7.83 26.15 8.06
CA THR A 152 -8.39 26.33 9.41
C THR A 152 -8.57 25.00 10.12
N TYR A 153 -9.07 23.98 9.42
CA TYR A 153 -9.23 22.63 9.96
C TYR A 153 -7.88 22.03 10.38
N LEU A 154 -6.86 22.09 9.51
CA LEU A 154 -5.53 21.55 9.80
C LEU A 154 -4.87 22.24 11.01
N VAL A 155 -5.00 23.56 11.13
CA VAL A 155 -4.52 24.30 12.30
C VAL A 155 -5.25 23.89 13.58
N ASN A 156 -6.58 23.76 13.51
CA ASN A 156 -7.40 23.41 14.66
C ASN A 156 -7.19 21.96 15.11
N ILE A 157 -7.12 21.01 14.19
CA ILE A 157 -6.89 19.60 14.53
C ILE A 157 -5.50 19.42 15.14
N GLU A 158 -4.47 20.09 14.62
CA GLU A 158 -3.14 20.09 15.22
C GLU A 158 -3.15 20.65 16.65
N LYS A 159 -3.90 21.74 16.89
CA LYS A 159 -4.08 22.29 18.24
C LYS A 159 -4.73 21.28 19.18
N GLU A 160 -5.78 20.58 18.75
CA GLU A 160 -6.44 19.56 19.55
C GLU A 160 -5.54 18.34 19.80
N LEU A 161 -4.91 17.81 18.76
CA LEU A 161 -4.00 16.66 18.86
C LEU A 161 -2.77 16.96 19.72
N SER A 162 -2.28 18.20 19.71
CA SER A 162 -1.12 18.60 20.51
C SER A 162 -1.35 18.51 22.03
N LYS A 163 -2.59 18.61 22.51
CA LYS A 163 -2.92 18.60 23.95
C LYS A 163 -2.52 17.30 24.63
N ASN A 164 -2.61 16.18 23.91
CA ASN A 164 -2.31 14.84 24.42
C ASN A 164 -1.04 14.26 23.79
N ARG A 165 -0.24 15.09 23.09
CA ARG A 165 0.93 14.61 22.36
C ARG A 165 2.09 14.33 23.29
N SER A 166 2.71 13.16 23.11
CA SER A 166 3.99 12.82 23.75
C SER A 166 5.11 13.74 23.29
N SER A 167 6.03 14.11 24.19
CA SER A 167 7.19 14.97 23.89
C SER A 167 8.11 14.43 22.80
N LYS A 168 8.05 13.12 22.49
CA LYS A 168 8.82 12.48 21.42
C LYS A 168 8.13 12.49 20.05
N SER A 169 6.83 12.78 20.00
CA SER A 169 6.05 12.78 18.76
C SER A 169 6.20 14.11 18.02
N LYS A 170 6.44 14.03 16.72
CA LYS A 170 6.40 15.18 15.82
C LYS A 170 4.93 15.46 15.46
N GLY A 171 4.54 16.73 15.54
CA GLY A 171 3.22 17.17 15.12
C GLY A 171 3.11 17.44 13.63
N LEU A 172 1.94 17.89 13.19
CA LEU A 172 1.66 18.22 11.80
C LEU A 172 2.73 19.12 11.18
N TYR A 173 3.15 20.18 11.90
CA TYR A 173 4.12 21.17 11.43
C TYR A 173 5.56 20.69 11.31
N LYS A 174 5.91 19.58 11.98
CA LYS A 174 7.30 19.09 12.10
C LYS A 174 7.46 17.65 11.64
N ARG A 175 6.45 17.08 10.99
CA ARG A 175 6.49 15.69 10.52
C ARG A 175 7.53 15.55 9.41
N ASP A 176 8.10 14.36 9.28
CA ASP A 176 9.17 14.10 8.31
C ASP A 176 8.62 13.98 6.89
N ASP A 177 7.44 13.35 6.74
CA ASP A 177 6.78 13.15 5.46
C ASP A 177 5.89 14.35 5.08
N GLN A 178 6.51 15.44 4.60
CA GLN A 178 5.83 16.61 4.02
C GLN A 178 6.28 16.89 2.59
N GLY A 179 5.49 17.71 1.89
CA GLY A 179 5.92 18.42 0.68
C GLY A 179 6.72 19.69 0.99
N ASP A 180 6.60 20.69 0.12
CA ASP A 180 7.32 21.97 0.27
C ASP A 180 6.82 22.76 1.50
N TYR A 181 5.56 22.55 1.86
CA TYR A 181 4.90 23.20 2.99
C TYR A 181 4.27 22.17 3.93
N TRP A 182 4.06 22.55 5.19
CA TRP A 182 3.57 21.63 6.22
C TRP A 182 2.16 21.09 5.93
N TRP A 183 1.33 21.82 5.17
CA TRP A 183 0.01 21.36 4.73
C TRP A 183 0.06 20.42 3.52
N GLU A 184 1.20 20.25 2.85
CA GLU A 184 1.34 19.39 1.67
C GLU A 184 1.78 17.98 2.04
N LEU A 185 1.23 16.98 1.38
CA LEU A 185 1.70 15.60 1.42
C LEU A 185 3.09 15.49 0.78
N ARG A 186 3.86 14.49 1.20
CA ARG A 186 5.18 14.24 0.62
C ARG A 186 5.12 13.98 -0.88
N SER A 187 6.23 14.27 -1.56
CA SER A 187 6.38 14.01 -2.99
C SER A 187 6.08 12.54 -3.32
N CYS A 188 5.22 12.37 -4.33
CA CYS A 188 4.76 11.08 -4.84
C CYS A 188 4.80 11.13 -6.38
N LYS A 189 5.81 10.48 -6.97
CA LYS A 189 6.05 10.51 -8.43
C LYS A 189 4.91 9.89 -9.25
N TYR A 190 4.15 9.01 -8.63
CA TYR A 190 3.10 8.20 -9.27
C TYR A 190 1.69 8.58 -8.76
N ILE A 191 1.51 9.79 -8.23
CA ILE A 191 0.20 10.21 -7.71
C ILE A 191 -0.90 10.18 -8.80
N ASP A 192 -0.51 10.44 -10.05
CA ASP A 192 -1.43 10.40 -11.18
C ASP A 192 -1.89 8.98 -11.52
N ASP A 193 -1.08 7.96 -11.22
CA ASP A 193 -1.42 6.54 -11.41
C ASP A 193 -2.62 6.14 -10.53
N PHE A 194 -2.90 6.88 -9.46
CA PHE A 194 -4.09 6.67 -8.61
C PHE A 194 -5.39 6.99 -9.36
N ASN A 195 -5.32 7.82 -10.40
CA ASN A 195 -6.47 8.20 -11.22
C ASN A 195 -6.59 7.32 -12.48
N MET A 196 -5.86 6.21 -12.56
CA MET A 196 -5.92 5.23 -13.65
C MET A 196 -6.55 3.92 -13.15
N PRO A 197 -7.12 3.09 -14.04
CA PRO A 197 -7.58 1.75 -13.67
C PRO A 197 -6.46 0.97 -12.99
N LYS A 198 -6.77 0.34 -11.86
CA LYS A 198 -5.75 -0.24 -10.99
C LYS A 198 -6.25 -1.41 -10.17
N LEU A 199 -5.38 -2.40 -9.97
CA LEU A 199 -5.59 -3.47 -9.00
C LEU A 199 -5.05 -3.02 -7.64
N MET A 200 -5.91 -2.98 -6.63
CA MET A 200 -5.56 -2.59 -5.26
C MET A 200 -5.48 -3.84 -4.38
N TYR A 201 -4.47 -3.91 -3.51
CA TYR A 201 -4.30 -5.00 -2.55
C TYR A 201 -3.57 -4.54 -1.30
N SER A 202 -3.82 -5.21 -0.18
CA SER A 202 -3.19 -4.85 1.09
C SER A 202 -1.78 -5.43 1.21
N GLU A 203 -0.87 -4.68 1.83
CA GLU A 203 0.52 -5.13 2.01
C GLU A 203 0.64 -6.36 2.92
N ILE A 204 -0.16 -6.38 3.99
CA ILE A 204 -0.12 -7.43 5.01
C ILE A 204 -1.51 -8.05 5.11
N VAL A 205 -1.61 -9.33 4.75
CA VAL A 205 -2.87 -10.10 4.78
C VAL A 205 -2.60 -11.54 5.22
N GLN A 206 -3.62 -12.19 5.78
CA GLN A 206 -3.62 -13.64 6.01
C GLN A 206 -3.94 -14.41 4.72
N GLU A 207 -4.82 -13.85 3.90
CA GLU A 207 -5.22 -14.39 2.60
C GLU A 207 -5.19 -13.29 1.54
N PRO A 208 -4.85 -13.59 0.27
CA PRO A 208 -4.76 -12.58 -0.77
C PRO A 208 -6.12 -11.91 -1.04
N HIS A 209 -6.17 -10.58 -0.85
CA HIS A 209 -7.33 -9.75 -1.17
C HIS A 209 -6.98 -8.76 -2.26
N PHE A 210 -7.66 -8.88 -3.39
CA PHE A 210 -7.49 -8.02 -4.54
C PHE A 210 -8.83 -7.43 -4.95
N TYR A 211 -8.81 -6.13 -5.23
CA TYR A 211 -9.94 -5.37 -5.76
C TYR A 211 -9.49 -4.60 -7.00
N PHE A 212 -10.26 -4.64 -8.09
CA PHE A 212 -9.96 -3.87 -9.29
C PHE A 212 -10.83 -2.61 -9.35
N ASP A 213 -10.19 -1.46 -9.24
CA ASP A 213 -10.83 -0.13 -9.31
C ASP A 213 -10.86 0.35 -10.77
N ASP A 214 -11.90 -0.05 -11.49
CA ASP A 214 -12.14 0.34 -12.89
C ASP A 214 -12.61 1.80 -13.01
N ASN A 215 -13.28 2.31 -11.97
CA ASN A 215 -13.87 3.66 -11.95
C ASN A 215 -12.89 4.73 -11.43
N THR A 216 -11.65 4.34 -11.15
CA THR A 216 -10.57 5.21 -10.65
C THR A 216 -11.00 6.05 -9.44
N HIS A 217 -11.83 5.46 -8.57
CA HIS A 217 -12.53 6.21 -7.55
C HIS A 217 -11.63 6.47 -6.34
N PHE A 218 -10.80 5.49 -5.96
CA PHE A 218 -10.16 5.48 -4.65
C PHE A 218 -8.67 5.79 -4.70
N TYR A 219 -8.22 6.57 -3.71
CA TYR A 219 -6.81 6.70 -3.41
C TYR A 219 -6.39 5.56 -2.45
N PRO A 220 -5.24 4.92 -2.66
CA PRO A 220 -4.69 3.93 -1.74
C PRO A 220 -4.05 4.61 -0.53
N GLU A 221 -4.36 4.18 0.69
CA GLU A 221 -3.59 4.53 1.89
C GLU A 221 -2.26 3.74 1.94
N ALA A 222 -1.31 4.17 2.75
CA ALA A 222 0.01 3.56 2.94
C ALA A 222 0.01 2.02 3.07
N THR A 223 -1.02 1.44 3.68
CA THR A 223 -1.21 -0.02 3.89
C THR A 223 -1.71 -0.78 2.65
N THR A 224 -1.90 -0.09 1.54
CA THR A 224 -2.37 -0.61 0.26
C THR A 224 -1.32 -0.39 -0.81
N PHE A 225 -1.16 -1.37 -1.70
CA PHE A 225 -0.45 -1.26 -2.96
C PHE A 225 -1.43 -1.19 -4.12
N ILE A 226 -0.97 -0.58 -5.20
CA ILE A 226 -1.66 -0.57 -6.47
C ILE A 226 -0.76 -1.18 -7.54
N MET A 227 -1.41 -1.79 -8.52
CA MET A 227 -0.80 -2.22 -9.75
C MET A 227 -1.54 -1.57 -10.92
N ASN A 228 -0.80 -0.90 -11.80
CA ASN A 228 -1.30 -0.35 -13.06
C ASN A 228 -0.65 -1.11 -14.22
N GLY A 229 -1.37 -1.26 -15.33
CA GLY A 229 -0.92 -2.01 -16.50
C GLY A 229 -2.09 -2.55 -17.29
N ASP A 230 -1.78 -3.27 -18.36
CA ASP A 230 -2.80 -3.87 -19.22
C ASP A 230 -3.27 -5.23 -18.67
N ASN A 231 -4.52 -5.59 -18.98
CA ASN A 231 -5.10 -6.90 -18.69
C ASN A 231 -5.08 -7.33 -17.22
N LEU A 232 -4.98 -6.40 -16.27
CA LEU A 232 -4.91 -6.71 -14.83
C LEU A 232 -6.08 -7.55 -14.31
N LYS A 233 -7.25 -7.49 -14.97
CA LYS A 233 -8.42 -8.31 -14.62
C LYS A 233 -8.14 -9.82 -14.74
N SER A 234 -7.17 -10.25 -15.55
CA SER A 234 -6.80 -11.68 -15.63
C SER A 234 -6.03 -12.18 -14.39
N LEU A 235 -5.64 -11.29 -13.49
CA LEU A 235 -4.96 -11.61 -12.23
C LEU A 235 -5.95 -11.85 -11.06
N LEU A 236 -7.25 -11.65 -11.27
CA LEU A 236 -8.32 -11.85 -10.27
C LEU A 236 -8.91 -13.26 -10.30
#